data_AF-A0A224Y1A4-F1
#
_entry.id   AF-A0A224Y1A4-F1
#
_cell.length_a   1.000
_cell.length_b   1.000
_cell.length_c   1.000
_cell.angle_alpha   90.00
_cell.angle_beta   90.00
_cell.angle_gamma   90.00
#
_symmetry.space_group_name_H-M   'P 1'
#
loop_
_entity.id
_entity.type
_entity.pdbx_description
1 polymer ?
#
loop_
_entity_poly.entity_id
_entity_poly.type
_entity_poly.pdbx_seq_one_letter_code
_entity_poly.pdbx_strand_id
1 'polypeptide(L)'
;ERVRTSKFAFIGEDKHIRREANKMFNNHEKCDLKELELTTFDISLAVQKNSPYKELFTRGIFWIRETGIGKKLTDHWYPKPAFCLGGTEFVHVTLEAVSVALLIFITGVLLSLVIFLGECRFMKRKQKIIFLK
;
A
#
# COMPACT_ATOMS: atom_id res chain seq x y z
N GLU A 1 13.59 -14.07 8.67
CA GLU A 1 13.41 -15.14 7.67
C GLU A 1 11.97 -15.50 7.32
N ARG A 2 11.15 -16.08 8.21
CA ARG A 2 9.78 -16.55 7.83
C ARG A 2 8.87 -15.45 7.25
N VAL A 3 9.04 -14.22 7.73
CA VAL A 3 8.32 -13.02 7.25
C VAL A 3 8.68 -12.67 5.79
N ARG A 4 9.90 -13.01 5.33
CA ARG A 4 10.38 -12.74 3.97
C ARG A 4 9.91 -13.79 2.97
N THR A 5 9.83 -15.05 3.40
CA THR A 5 9.63 -16.19 2.50
C THR A 5 8.20 -16.74 2.49
N SER A 6 7.39 -16.42 3.51
CA SER A 6 6.06 -17.02 3.67
C SER A 6 5.03 -16.00 4.16
N LYS A 7 3.74 -16.31 3.98
CA LYS A 7 2.62 -15.52 4.53
C LYS A 7 2.56 -15.73 6.06
N PHE A 8 3.42 -15.02 6.78
CA PHE A 8 3.57 -15.15 8.22
C PHE A 8 3.36 -13.78 8.89
N ALA A 9 2.54 -13.75 9.92
CA ALA A 9 2.32 -12.60 10.78
C ALA A 9 2.78 -12.95 12.21
N PHE A 10 3.27 -11.95 12.93
CA PHE A 10 3.66 -12.10 14.33
C PHE A 10 3.28 -10.83 15.10
N ILE A 11 3.18 -10.98 16.42
CA ILE A 11 2.81 -9.92 17.35
C ILE A 11 4.01 -9.63 18.24
N GLY A 12 4.24 -8.36 18.53
CA GLY A 12 5.26 -7.91 19.47
C GLY A 12 5.17 -6.40 19.66
N GLU A 13 6.10 -5.85 20.41
CA GLU A 13 6.14 -4.42 20.68
C GLU A 13 6.57 -3.63 19.44
N ASP A 14 5.73 -2.68 19.04
CA ASP A 14 5.88 -1.79 17.87
C ASP A 14 7.31 -1.24 17.74
N LYS A 15 7.82 -0.65 18.82
CA LYS A 15 9.12 0.04 18.86
C LYS A 15 10.28 -0.91 18.61
N HIS A 16 10.23 -2.09 19.21
CA HIS A 16 11.26 -3.11 19.04
C HIS A 16 11.21 -3.71 17.64
N ILE A 17 10.01 -4.09 17.18
CA ILE A 17 9.81 -4.62 15.83
C ILE A 17 10.33 -3.65 14.79
N ARG A 18 9.97 -2.37 14.92
CA ARG A 18 10.36 -1.33 13.98
C ARG A 18 11.85 -1.02 13.99
N ARG A 19 12.50 -1.11 15.16
CA ARG A 19 13.96 -1.00 15.26
C ARG A 19 14.66 -2.13 14.51
N GLU A 20 14.24 -3.37 14.75
CA GLU A 20 14.85 -4.54 14.13
C GLU A 20 14.50 -4.63 12.64
N ALA A 21 13.29 -4.28 12.25
CA ALA A 21 12.87 -4.23 10.85
C ALA A 21 13.72 -3.21 10.05
N ASN A 22 14.01 -2.05 10.64
CA ASN A 22 14.86 -1.05 9.99
C ASN A 22 16.30 -1.53 9.76
N LYS A 23 16.81 -2.45 10.60
CA LYS A 23 18.16 -3.03 10.49
C LYS A 23 18.20 -4.25 9.56
N MET A 24 17.18 -5.10 9.59
CA MET A 24 17.19 -6.40 8.90
C MET A 24 16.73 -6.32 7.44
N PHE A 25 15.76 -5.44 7.13
CA PHE A 25 15.17 -5.36 5.80
C PHE A 25 15.84 -4.29 4.94
N ASN A 26 15.87 -4.52 3.63
CA ASN A 26 16.29 -3.49 2.67
C ASN A 26 15.17 -2.46 2.44
N ASN A 27 15.49 -1.32 1.84
CA ASN A 27 14.53 -0.23 1.63
C ASN A 27 13.31 -0.66 0.79
N HIS A 28 13.49 -1.49 -0.23
CA HIS A 28 12.37 -2.05 -1.00
C HIS A 28 11.44 -2.90 -0.13
N GLU A 29 12.01 -3.85 0.61
CA GLU A 29 11.23 -4.79 1.43
C GLU A 29 10.48 -4.08 2.57
N LYS A 30 11.03 -2.97 3.07
CA LYS A 30 10.35 -2.12 4.06
C LYS A 30 9.02 -1.56 3.54
N CYS A 31 8.90 -1.30 2.24
CA CYS A 31 7.67 -0.79 1.63
C CYS A 31 6.55 -1.86 1.56
N ASP A 32 6.96 -3.13 1.49
CA ASP A 32 6.06 -4.28 1.45
C ASP A 32 5.55 -4.69 2.84
N LEU A 33 6.30 -4.34 3.89
CA LEU A 33 5.89 -4.59 5.27
C LEU A 33 4.65 -3.75 5.64
N LYS A 34 3.70 -4.41 6.28
CA LYS A 34 2.50 -3.77 6.86
C LYS A 34 2.47 -4.00 8.36
N GLU A 35 2.27 -2.91 9.09
CA GLU A 35 2.06 -2.90 10.53
C GLU A 35 0.57 -2.76 10.81
N LEU A 36 0.07 -3.52 11.77
CA LEU A 36 -1.32 -3.45 12.24
C LEU A 36 -1.31 -3.23 13.76
N GLU A 37 -1.87 -2.10 14.18
CA GLU A 37 -2.05 -1.82 15.61
C GLU A 37 -3.26 -2.60 16.13
N LEU A 38 -3.02 -3.57 17.02
CA LEU A 38 -4.09 -4.38 17.62
C LEU A 38 -4.66 -3.75 18.90
N THR A 39 -3.79 -3.18 19.74
CA THR A 39 -4.16 -2.67 21.07
C THR A 39 -3.21 -1.56 21.49
N THR A 40 -3.75 -0.52 22.12
CA THR A 40 -2.98 0.55 22.77
C THR A 40 -3.05 0.39 24.28
N PHE A 41 -1.89 0.36 24.95
CA PHE A 41 -1.79 0.28 26.40
C PHE A 41 -1.06 1.51 26.95
N ASP A 42 -1.64 2.12 27.98
CA ASP A 42 -0.99 3.20 28.71
C ASP A 42 0.06 2.65 29.68
N ILE A 43 1.31 3.04 29.47
CA ILE A 43 2.41 2.69 30.39
C ILE A 43 2.43 3.70 31.54
N SER A 44 2.51 3.19 32.77
CA SER A 44 2.59 3.99 34.00
C SER A 44 3.72 3.48 34.90
N LEU A 45 4.18 4.33 35.82
CA LEU A 45 5.19 3.95 36.80
C LEU A 45 4.55 3.10 37.91
N ALA A 46 5.16 1.94 38.20
CA ALA A 46 4.77 1.13 39.33
C ALA A 46 5.32 1.73 40.63
N VAL A 47 4.45 1.92 41.63
CA VAL A 47 4.81 2.47 42.95
C VAL A 47 4.31 1.50 44.02
N GLN A 48 5.05 1.36 45.13
CA GLN A 48 4.64 0.55 46.26
C GLN A 48 3.24 0.95 46.77
N LYS A 49 2.42 -0.05 47.09
CA LYS A 49 1.09 0.17 47.67
C LYS A 49 1.22 1.01 48.95
N ASN A 50 0.41 2.05 49.07
CA ASN A 50 0.42 3.04 50.17
C ASN A 50 1.69 3.89 50.31
N SER A 51 2.48 4.02 49.25
CA SER A 51 3.61 4.96 49.25
C SER A 51 3.14 6.42 49.28
N PRO A 52 3.76 7.30 50.10
CA PRO A 52 3.46 8.73 50.10
C PRO A 52 3.82 9.42 48.78
N TYR A 53 4.68 8.81 47.95
CA TYR A 53 5.12 9.38 46.68
C TYR A 53 4.15 9.13 45.51
N LYS A 54 3.06 8.37 45.73
CA LYS A 54 2.09 8.04 44.68
C LYS A 54 1.55 9.29 43.99
N GLU A 55 1.15 10.30 44.76
CA GLU A 55 0.60 11.54 44.22
C GLU A 55 1.66 12.31 43.40
N LEU A 56 2.89 12.39 43.92
CA LEU A 56 4.00 13.08 43.27
C LEU A 56 4.27 12.50 41.87
N PHE A 57 4.41 11.17 41.76
CA PHE A 57 4.63 10.51 40.48
C PHE A 57 3.43 10.65 39.54
N THR A 58 2.21 10.56 40.07
CA THR A 58 0.98 10.71 39.29
C THR A 58 0.91 12.11 38.65
N ARG A 59 1.12 13.16 39.46
CA ARG A 59 1.13 14.55 38.98
C ARG A 59 2.28 14.80 38.00
N GLY A 60 3.46 14.24 38.26
CA GLY A 60 4.60 14.33 37.35
C GLY A 60 4.32 13.72 35.97
N ILE A 61 3.69 12.54 35.91
CA ILE A 61 3.32 11.90 34.64
C ILE A 61 2.26 12.72 33.90
N PHE A 62 1.23 13.22 34.60
CA PHE A 62 0.22 14.08 33.98
C PHE A 62 0.85 15.34 33.39
N TRP A 63 1.74 16.00 34.14
CA TRP A 63 2.45 17.16 33.64
C TRP A 63 3.28 16.87 32.38
N ILE A 64 3.99 15.74 32.32
CA ILE A 64 4.76 15.32 31.12
C ILE A 64 3.83 15.10 29.91
N ARG A 65 2.61 14.59 30.14
CA ARG A 65 1.60 14.38 29.09
C ARG A 65 1.00 15.70 28.62
N GLU A 66 0.59 16.57 29.54
CA GLU A 66 -0.04 17.86 29.26
C GLU A 66 0.91 18.82 28.53
N THR A 67 2.18 18.85 28.92
CA THR A 67 3.21 19.68 28.27
C THR A 67 3.66 19.14 26.91
N GLY A 68 3.30 17.91 26.57
CA GLY A 68 3.73 17.25 25.34
C GLY A 68 5.21 16.81 25.33
N ILE A 69 5.92 16.91 26.47
CA ILE A 69 7.31 16.44 26.60
C ILE A 69 7.40 14.95 26.23
N GLY A 70 6.43 14.15 26.68
CA GLY A 70 6.37 12.72 26.35
C GLY A 70 6.32 12.45 24.84
N LYS A 71 5.54 13.25 24.10
CA LYS A 71 5.43 13.13 22.63
C LYS A 71 6.76 13.49 21.95
N LYS A 72 7.37 14.60 22.36
CA LYS A 72 8.67 15.03 21.82
C LYS A 72 9.78 13.98 22.06
N LEU A 73 9.79 13.39 23.26
CA LEU A 73 10.75 12.35 23.61
C LEU A 73 10.52 11.08 22.78
N THR A 74 9.26 10.71 22.58
CA THR A 74 8.86 9.59 21.74
C THR A 74 9.35 9.78 20.31
N ASP A 75 9.14 10.96 19.72
CA ASP A 75 9.57 11.27 18.35
C ASP A 75 11.10 11.32 18.18
N HIS A 76 11.84 11.60 19.26
CA HIS A 76 13.30 11.67 19.25
C HIS A 76 13.97 10.31 19.41
N TRP A 77 13.49 9.48 20.35
CA TRP A 77 14.15 8.22 20.71
C TRP A 77 13.62 7.02 19.94
N TYR A 78 12.33 7.00 19.60
CA TYR A 78 11.78 5.84 18.92
C TYR A 78 12.05 5.91 17.41
N PRO A 79 12.40 4.76 16.81
CA PRO A 79 12.62 4.71 15.37
C PRO A 79 11.35 5.17 14.68
N LYS A 80 11.45 6.06 13.69
CA LYS A 80 10.34 6.45 12.80
C LYS A 80 9.86 5.25 11.97
N PRO A 81 8.63 5.26 11.42
CA PRO A 81 8.16 4.13 10.64
C PRO A 81 9.13 3.98 9.50
N ALA A 82 9.40 2.73 9.12
CA ALA A 82 10.37 2.43 8.09
C ALA A 82 10.06 3.32 6.88
N PHE A 83 10.89 4.36 6.70
CA PHE A 83 10.60 5.40 5.74
C PHE A 83 10.87 4.78 4.38
N CYS A 84 9.79 4.36 3.72
CA CYS A 84 9.83 3.99 2.32
C CYS A 84 10.10 5.30 1.58
N LEU A 85 11.37 5.54 1.24
CA LEU A 85 11.74 6.38 0.10
C LEU A 85 11.07 5.69 -1.07
N GLY A 86 9.82 6.06 -1.37
CA GLY A 86 9.01 5.47 -2.43
C GLY A 86 9.92 5.31 -3.63
N GLY A 87 10.28 4.05 -3.90
CA GLY A 87 11.27 3.76 -4.91
C GLY A 87 10.79 4.45 -6.18
N THR A 88 11.66 5.21 -6.80
CA THR A 88 11.54 5.55 -8.23
C THR A 88 11.71 4.27 -9.06
N GLU A 89 11.07 3.18 -8.64
CA GLU A 89 10.90 2.01 -9.45
C GLU A 89 9.87 2.41 -10.49
N PHE A 90 10.38 2.66 -11.68
CA PHE A 90 9.57 2.70 -12.87
C PHE A 90 8.84 1.36 -12.93
N VAL A 91 7.58 1.36 -12.49
CA VAL A 91 6.68 0.24 -12.72
C VAL A 91 6.53 0.16 -14.23
N HIS A 92 7.34 -0.68 -14.85
CA HIS A 92 7.21 -1.01 -16.26
C HIS A 92 5.85 -1.68 -16.38
N VAL A 93 4.86 -0.91 -16.82
CA VAL A 93 3.51 -1.43 -17.06
C VAL A 93 3.67 -2.52 -18.12
N THR A 94 3.49 -3.76 -17.69
CA THR A 94 3.58 -4.90 -18.57
C THR A 94 2.42 -4.83 -19.56
N LEU A 95 2.66 -5.26 -20.80
CA LEU A 95 1.63 -5.32 -21.84
C LEU A 95 0.42 -6.17 -21.44
N GLU A 96 0.58 -7.03 -20.42
CA GLU A 96 -0.51 -7.77 -19.79
C GLU A 96 -1.61 -6.86 -19.24
N ALA A 97 -1.26 -5.73 -18.63
CA ALA A 97 -2.23 -4.78 -18.06
C ALA A 97 -3.09 -4.09 -19.15
N VAL A 98 -2.58 -3.98 -20.38
CA VAL A 98 -3.26 -3.32 -21.51
C VAL A 98 -3.86 -4.33 -22.51
N SER A 99 -3.68 -5.63 -22.24
CA SER A 99 -4.12 -6.72 -23.13
C SER A 99 -5.60 -6.63 -23.50
N VAL A 100 -6.47 -6.37 -22.52
CA VAL A 100 -7.92 -6.25 -22.72
C VAL A 100 -8.26 -5.05 -23.61
N ALA A 101 -7.61 -3.90 -23.39
CA ALA A 101 -7.83 -2.71 -24.21
C ALA A 101 -7.40 -2.93 -25.67
N LEU A 102 -6.27 -3.60 -25.89
CA LEU A 102 -5.79 -3.97 -27.22
C LEU A 102 -6.72 -4.95 -27.94
N LEU A 103 -7.29 -5.93 -27.22
CA LEU A 103 -8.26 -6.87 -27.79
C LEU A 103 -9.55 -6.16 -28.23
N ILE A 104 -10.07 -5.24 -27.41
CA ILE A 104 -11.25 -4.44 -27.78
C ILE A 104 -10.95 -3.58 -29.01
N PHE A 105 -9.77 -2.98 -29.08
CA PHE A 105 -9.36 -2.17 -30.24
C PHE A 105 -9.28 -3.01 -31.52
N ILE A 106 -8.61 -4.16 -31.49
CA ILE A 106 -8.45 -5.04 -32.65
C ILE A 106 -9.80 -5.58 -33.14
N THR A 107 -10.66 -6.02 -32.22
CA THR A 107 -12.00 -6.52 -32.56
C THR A 107 -12.88 -5.43 -33.16
N GLY A 108 -12.81 -4.19 -32.64
CA GLY A 108 -13.49 -3.04 -33.22
C GLY A 108 -13.04 -2.71 -34.65
N VAL A 109 -11.72 -2.73 -34.90
CA VAL A 109 -11.16 -2.49 -36.24
C VAL A 109 -11.58 -3.59 -37.23
N LEU A 110 -11.53 -4.86 -36.81
CA LEU A 110 -11.97 -5.99 -37.64
C LEU A 110 -13.46 -5.90 -38.00
N LEU A 111 -14.31 -5.57 -37.02
CA LEU A 111 -15.75 -5.45 -37.22
C LEU A 111 -16.09 -4.32 -38.21
N SER A 112 -15.40 -3.18 -38.10
CA SER A 112 -15.53 -2.06 -39.04
C SER A 112 -15.16 -2.46 -40.48
N LEU A 113 -14.03 -3.17 -40.65
CA LEU A 113 -13.60 -3.67 -41.97
C LEU A 113 -14.60 -4.66 -42.58
N VAL A 114 -15.18 -5.55 -41.78
CA VAL A 114 -16.19 -6.51 -42.25
C VAL A 114 -17.45 -5.80 -42.73
N ILE A 115 -17.94 -4.80 -42.00
CA ILE A 115 -19.10 -4.00 -42.40
C ILE A 115 -18.81 -3.29 -43.71
N PHE A 116 -17.66 -2.61 -43.83
CA PHE A 116 -17.27 -1.88 -45.04
C PHE A 116 -17.19 -2.79 -46.28
N LEU A 117 -16.60 -3.97 -46.14
CA LEU A 117 -16.53 -4.96 -47.23
C LEU A 117 -17.91 -5.50 -47.60
N GLY A 118 -18.80 -5.67 -46.62
CA GLY A 118 -20.20 -6.05 -46.80
C GLY A 118 -20.97 -5.01 -47.63
N GLU A 119 -20.87 -3.74 -47.26
CA GLU A 119 -21.47 -2.62 -47.99
C GLU A 119 -20.92 -2.50 -49.41
N CYS A 120 -19.60 -2.58 -49.59
CA CYS A 120 -18.97 -2.56 -50.91
C CYS A 120 -19.46 -3.70 -51.82
N ARG A 121 -19.61 -4.91 -51.28
CA ARG A 121 -20.14 -6.07 -52.02
C ARG A 121 -21.62 -5.87 -52.37
N PHE A 122 -22.41 -5.31 -51.47
CA PHE A 122 -23.83 -5.03 -51.69
C PHE A 122 -24.04 -3.97 -52.78
N MET A 123 -23.27 -2.87 -52.74
CA MET A 123 -23.31 -1.81 -53.74
C MET A 123 -22.92 -2.32 -55.14
N LYS A 124 -21.86 -3.12 -55.24
CA LYS A 124 -21.47 -3.76 -56.52
C LYS A 124 -22.54 -4.72 -57.05
N ARG A 125 -23.26 -5.45 -56.18
CA ARG A 125 -24.39 -6.30 -56.58
C ARG A 125 -25.59 -5.48 -57.05
N LYS A 126 -25.96 -4.39 -56.36
CA LYS A 126 -27.04 -3.49 -56.79
C LYS A 126 -26.75 -2.86 -58.15
N GLN A 127 -25.52 -2.40 -58.39
CA GLN A 127 -25.14 -1.79 -59.67
C GLN A 127 -25.16 -2.80 -60.82
N LYS A 128 -24.71 -4.04 -60.60
CA LYS A 128 -24.84 -5.12 -61.60
C LYS A 128 -26.29 -5.49 -61.92
N ILE A 129 -27.19 -5.48 -60.93
CA ILE A 129 -28.61 -5.80 -61.14
C ILE A 129 -29.36 -4.67 -61.85
N ILE A 130 -28.99 -3.40 -61.61
CA ILE A 130 -29.56 -2.24 -62.31
C ILE A 130 -29.05 -2.12 -63.75
N PHE A 131 -27.83 -2.57 -64.06
CA PHE A 131 -27.28 -2.55 -65.42
C PHE A 131 -27.76 -3.72 -66.30
N LEU A 132 -28.35 -4.77 -65.72
CA LEU A 132 -28.88 -5.94 -66.43
C LEU A 132 -30.41 -5.89 -66.67
N LYS A 133 -31.05 -4.77 -66.32
CA LYS A 133 -32.47 -4.49 -66.55
C LYS A 133 -32.60 -3.24 -67.40
#